data_AF-A0A6G0IJ05-F1
#
_entry.id   AF-A0A6G0IJ05-F1
#
_cell.length_a   1.000
_cell.length_b   1.000
_cell.length_c   1.000
_cell.angle_alpha   90.00
_cell.angle_beta   90.00
_cell.angle_gamma   90.00
#
_symmetry.space_group_name_H-M   'P 1'
#
loop_
_entity.id
_entity.type
_entity.pdbx_description
1 polymer ?
#
loop_
_entity_poly.entity_id
_entity_poly.type
_entity_poly.pdbx_seq_one_letter_code
_entity_poly.pdbx_strand_id
1 'polypeptide(L)'
;MTSMDENKYFFDCIRPVTDPNPKKAKKVKEVNQTNIPYLVMFKRKLWFNVSPGKDLVADLTFHFPQELPKYLRGYHNCTKEDMINLGGLLFRVEVDSDRSQFVMIPKMLRELIPADEIKIMSPDEWKKNIISSYNKQSGITVQEAKIAFLKAISSWPTFGCAFFEVRQTCESSYPNIVMIVVSKQGVSLIDPKTKEVLIMHPFSRITEFQSESGYFEMTIGTLVRGVNFVCETSQASTIEDLFRSYITMYERERDIRSRKQMFL
;
A
#
# COMPACT_ATOMS: atom_id res chain seq x y z
N MET A 1 -6.42 -10.64 -0.97
CA MET A 1 -5.15 -11.20 -0.47
C MET A 1 -5.28 -11.29 1.04
N THR A 2 -5.10 -12.45 1.64
CA THR A 2 -5.28 -12.63 3.09
C THR A 2 -3.90 -12.73 3.75
N SER A 3 -3.66 -11.96 4.82
CA SER A 3 -2.43 -12.11 5.60
C SER A 3 -2.47 -13.43 6.36
N MET A 4 -1.33 -14.11 6.47
CA MET A 4 -1.17 -15.25 7.38
C MET A 4 -0.89 -14.73 8.79
N ASP A 5 -1.39 -15.46 9.80
CA ASP A 5 -1.13 -15.20 11.21
C ASP A 5 0.29 -15.66 11.57
N GLU A 6 1.06 -14.77 12.21
CA GLU A 6 2.45 -15.04 12.61
C GLU A 6 2.57 -16.15 13.68
N ASN A 7 1.50 -16.42 14.42
CA ASN A 7 1.47 -17.41 15.50
C ASN A 7 0.90 -18.77 15.08
N LYS A 8 0.47 -18.92 13.83
CA LYS A 8 -0.07 -20.18 13.29
C LYS A 8 0.97 -20.91 12.46
N TYR A 9 0.91 -22.23 12.47
CA TYR A 9 1.69 -23.03 11.53
C TYR A 9 1.27 -22.76 10.10
N PHE A 10 2.24 -22.71 9.19
CA PHE A 10 2.01 -22.43 7.78
C PHE A 10 0.89 -23.28 7.17
N PHE A 11 0.90 -24.60 7.40
CA PHE A 11 -0.11 -25.51 6.87
C PHE A 11 -1.50 -25.31 7.48
N ASP A 12 -1.60 -24.77 8.69
CA ASP A 12 -2.90 -24.44 9.29
C ASP A 12 -3.50 -23.17 8.68
N CYS A 13 -2.66 -22.28 8.13
CA CYS A 13 -3.11 -21.07 7.42
C CYS A 13 -3.64 -21.35 6.01
N ILE A 14 -3.14 -22.39 5.33
CA ILE A 14 -3.49 -22.69 3.93
C ILE A 14 -4.48 -23.85 3.78
N ARG A 15 -4.77 -24.59 4.85
CA ARG A 15 -5.83 -25.61 4.82
C ARG A 15 -7.20 -24.92 4.70
N PRO A 16 -8.08 -25.38 3.80
CA PRO A 16 -9.47 -24.96 3.81
C PRO A 16 -10.07 -25.21 5.20
N VAL A 17 -10.79 -24.25 5.76
CA VAL A 17 -11.50 -24.43 7.02
C VAL A 17 -12.55 -25.52 6.81
N THR A 18 -12.24 -26.75 7.20
CA THR A 18 -13.23 -27.83 7.25
C THR A 18 -14.16 -27.53 8.43
N ASP A 19 -15.45 -27.38 8.13
CA ASP A 19 -16.53 -27.12 9.09
C ASP A 19 -16.36 -28.00 10.36
N PRO A 20 -16.21 -27.41 11.56
CA PRO A 20 -15.86 -28.14 12.78
C PRO A 20 -17.01 -28.96 13.36
N ASN A 21 -18.13 -29.15 12.66
CA ASN A 21 -19.33 -29.78 13.23
C ASN A 21 -19.23 -31.32 13.24
N PRO A 22 -18.88 -32.00 14.36
CA PRO A 22 -18.52 -33.41 14.38
C PRO A 22 -19.75 -34.33 14.34
N LYS A 23 -20.96 -33.78 14.51
CA LYS A 23 -22.20 -34.55 14.67
C LYS A 23 -22.87 -34.95 13.35
N LYS A 24 -22.31 -34.56 12.19
CA LYS A 24 -22.78 -34.96 10.86
C LYS A 24 -21.75 -35.75 10.05
N ALA A 25 -20.75 -36.34 10.70
CA ALA A 25 -19.83 -37.29 10.06
C ALA A 25 -20.53 -38.63 9.77
N LYS A 26 -21.60 -38.61 8.95
CA LYS A 26 -21.98 -39.78 8.16
C LYS A 26 -20.83 -40.07 7.20
N LYS A 27 -20.52 -41.35 7.00
CA LYS A 27 -19.58 -41.84 5.99
C LYS A 27 -19.89 -41.20 4.63
N VAL A 28 -19.23 -40.10 4.31
CA VAL A 28 -19.24 -39.50 2.99
C VAL A 28 -17.88 -39.84 2.39
N LYS A 29 -17.94 -40.55 1.25
CA LYS A 29 -16.83 -40.86 0.36
C LYS A 29 -15.83 -39.71 0.31
N GLU A 30 -14.54 -40.01 0.19
CA GLU A 30 -13.47 -39.08 -0.19
C GLU A 30 -14.00 -38.10 -1.24
N VAL A 31 -14.47 -36.94 -0.78
CA VAL A 31 -14.87 -35.85 -1.65
C VAL A 31 -13.54 -35.34 -2.13
N ASN A 32 -13.30 -35.48 -3.45
CA ASN A 32 -12.22 -34.80 -4.16
C ASN A 32 -12.04 -33.40 -3.56
N GLN A 33 -11.03 -33.23 -2.70
CA GLN A 33 -10.62 -31.93 -2.23
C GLN A 33 -10.28 -31.17 -3.50
N THR A 34 -11.12 -30.22 -3.86
CA THR A 34 -10.83 -29.31 -4.96
C THR A 34 -9.53 -28.62 -4.57
N ASN A 35 -8.43 -29.01 -5.22
CA ASN A 35 -7.14 -28.35 -5.07
C ASN A 35 -7.29 -26.92 -5.62
N ILE A 36 -7.71 -26.01 -4.76
CA ILE A 36 -7.79 -24.59 -5.10
C ILE A 36 -6.35 -24.11 -5.23
N PRO A 37 -5.91 -23.65 -6.42
CA PRO A 37 -4.56 -23.15 -6.58
C PRO A 37 -4.41 -21.87 -5.73
N TYR A 38 -3.36 -21.82 -4.92
CA TYR A 38 -3.00 -20.63 -4.14
C TYR A 38 -1.56 -20.23 -4.43
N LEU A 39 -1.29 -18.92 -4.36
CA LEU A 39 0.05 -18.36 -4.47
C LEU A 39 0.43 -17.71 -3.14
N VAL A 40 1.54 -18.16 -2.56
CA VAL A 40 2.10 -17.58 -1.34
C VAL A 40 3.12 -16.53 -1.72
N MET A 41 3.00 -15.33 -1.16
CA MET A 41 3.92 -14.22 -1.38
C MET A 41 4.47 -13.74 -0.05
N PHE A 42 5.78 -13.49 0.01
CA PHE A 42 6.40 -12.78 1.12
C PHE A 42 6.51 -11.29 0.75
N LYS A 43 5.90 -10.43 1.56
CA LYS A 43 5.78 -8.98 1.30
C LYS A 43 5.95 -8.20 2.59
N ARG A 44 6.44 -6.97 2.50
CA ARG A 44 6.40 -6.03 3.64
C ARG A 44 4.95 -5.65 3.92
N LYS A 45 4.49 -5.93 5.14
CA LYS A 45 3.16 -5.57 5.67
C LYS A 45 3.17 -4.19 6.34
N LEU A 46 4.05 -4.00 7.34
CA LEU A 46 4.14 -2.78 8.13
C LEU A 46 5.37 -1.96 7.73
N TRP A 47 5.19 -0.65 7.51
CA TRP A 47 6.20 0.24 6.94
C TRP A 47 6.88 1.13 7.99
N PHE A 48 7.39 0.50 9.04
CA PHE A 48 8.20 1.16 10.07
C PHE A 48 9.68 1.23 9.68
N ASN A 49 10.33 2.35 10.03
CA ASN A 49 11.79 2.56 9.94
C ASN A 49 12.41 2.20 8.57
N VAL A 50 11.67 2.43 7.48
CA VAL A 50 12.16 2.24 6.11
C VAL A 50 12.99 3.45 5.69
N SER A 51 14.23 3.21 5.29
CA SER A 51 15.16 4.24 4.81
C SER A 51 15.84 3.75 3.54
N PRO A 52 15.37 4.17 2.34
CA PRO A 52 15.92 3.70 1.08
C PRO A 52 17.44 3.91 0.97
N GLY A 53 18.14 2.87 0.55
CA GLY A 53 19.61 2.78 0.48
C GLY A 53 20.27 2.19 1.73
N LYS A 54 19.54 2.02 2.84
CA LYS A 54 20.10 1.39 4.06
C LYS A 54 20.13 -0.13 3.96
N ASP A 55 19.14 -0.73 3.31
CA ASP A 55 19.02 -2.17 3.09
C ASP A 55 18.66 -2.41 1.63
N LEU A 56 19.69 -2.58 0.80
CA LEU A 56 19.53 -2.74 -0.65
C LEU A 56 18.76 -4.00 -1.02
N VAL A 57 18.87 -5.07 -0.23
CA VAL A 57 18.13 -6.31 -0.48
C VAL A 57 16.64 -6.04 -0.26
N ALA A 58 16.28 -5.43 0.88
CA ALA A 58 14.88 -5.09 1.13
C ALA A 58 14.32 -4.08 0.11
N ASP A 59 15.11 -3.09 -0.29
CA ASP A 59 14.71 -2.09 -1.27
C ASP A 59 14.39 -2.71 -2.63
N LEU A 60 15.27 -3.58 -3.12
CA LEU A 60 15.14 -4.19 -4.45
C LEU A 60 14.12 -5.34 -4.49
N THR A 61 14.01 -6.12 -3.41
CA THR A 61 13.11 -7.28 -3.33
C THR A 61 11.69 -6.90 -2.92
N PHE A 62 11.52 -5.89 -2.04
CA PHE A 62 10.21 -5.55 -1.47
C PHE A 62 9.81 -4.10 -1.74
N HIS A 63 10.64 -3.12 -1.39
CA HIS A 63 10.15 -1.74 -1.34
C HIS A 63 9.82 -1.18 -2.73
N PHE A 64 10.74 -1.26 -3.69
CA PHE A 64 10.53 -0.81 -5.06
C PHE A 64 9.34 -1.52 -5.73
N PRO A 65 9.27 -2.86 -5.78
CA PRO A 65 8.15 -3.54 -6.44
C PRO A 65 6.81 -3.36 -5.71
N GLN A 66 6.78 -3.01 -4.42
CA GLN A 66 5.54 -2.71 -3.71
C GLN A 66 5.07 -1.26 -3.87
N GLU A 67 5.98 -0.28 -3.99
CA GLU A 67 5.63 1.13 -4.14
C GLU A 67 5.36 1.53 -5.60
N LEU A 68 6.11 0.98 -6.56
CA LEU A 68 5.92 1.28 -7.98
C LEU A 68 4.46 1.17 -8.46
N PRO A 69 3.72 0.07 -8.21
CA PRO A 69 2.33 -0.01 -8.65
C PRO A 69 1.39 0.98 -7.94
N LYS A 70 1.74 1.49 -6.75
CA LYS A 70 0.96 2.52 -6.05
C LYS A 70 1.16 3.88 -6.70
N TYR A 71 2.40 4.19 -7.07
CA TYR A 71 2.74 5.35 -7.90
C TYR A 71 2.03 5.31 -9.26
N LEU A 72 2.16 4.21 -10.01
CA LEU A 72 1.55 4.11 -11.36
C LEU A 72 0.02 4.14 -11.34
N ARG A 73 -0.63 3.74 -10.24
CA ARG A 73 -2.08 3.88 -10.06
C ARG A 73 -2.52 5.31 -9.73
N GLY A 74 -1.60 6.22 -9.45
CA GLY A 74 -1.91 7.59 -9.07
C GLY A 74 -2.35 7.73 -7.62
N TYR A 75 -1.90 6.90 -6.68
CA TYR A 75 -2.32 7.04 -5.28
C TYR A 75 -1.64 8.18 -4.52
N HIS A 76 -0.65 8.82 -5.14
CA HIS A 76 0.12 9.90 -4.52
C HIS A 76 -0.18 11.22 -5.23
N ASN A 77 -0.17 12.31 -4.47
CA ASN A 77 -0.16 13.65 -5.05
C ASN A 77 1.29 13.96 -5.49
N CYS A 78 1.51 14.09 -6.78
CA CYS A 78 2.83 14.31 -7.36
C CYS A 78 2.81 15.51 -8.32
N THR A 79 3.87 16.31 -8.30
CA THR A 79 4.00 17.44 -9.23
C THR A 79 4.41 16.95 -10.63
N LYS A 80 4.22 17.82 -11.64
CA LYS A 80 4.74 17.57 -12.99
C LYS A 80 6.25 17.31 -12.99
N GLU A 81 7.01 18.01 -12.14
CA GLU A 81 8.45 17.82 -12.03
C GLU A 81 8.81 16.45 -11.42
N ASP A 82 8.09 16.03 -10.38
CA ASP A 82 8.26 14.69 -9.79
C ASP A 82 8.05 13.61 -10.86
N MET A 83 6.96 13.70 -11.61
CA MET A 83 6.64 12.71 -12.66
C MET A 83 7.70 12.67 -13.77
N ILE A 84 8.27 13.81 -14.16
CA ILE A 84 9.36 13.86 -15.15
C ILE A 84 10.63 13.21 -14.59
N ASN A 85 10.97 13.50 -13.33
CA ASN A 85 12.14 12.92 -12.68
C ASN A 85 12.01 11.40 -12.53
N LEU A 86 10.89 10.96 -11.94
CA LEU A 86 10.56 9.55 -11.72
C LEU A 86 10.42 8.79 -13.05
N GLY A 87 9.78 9.39 -14.06
CA GLY A 87 9.65 8.80 -15.39
C GLY A 87 11.02 8.54 -16.05
N GLY A 88 12.00 9.42 -15.85
CA GLY A 88 13.39 9.20 -16.28
C GLY A 88 14.05 8.01 -15.57
N LEU A 89 13.86 7.90 -14.24
CA LEU A 89 14.38 6.78 -13.44
C LEU A 89 13.73 5.45 -13.86
N LEU A 90 12.41 5.42 -14.01
CA LEU A 90 11.68 4.23 -14.42
C LEU A 90 12.03 3.82 -15.84
N PHE A 91 12.23 4.77 -16.75
CA PHE A 91 12.68 4.44 -18.11
C PHE A 91 14.05 3.78 -18.08
N ARG A 92 14.99 4.28 -17.24
CA ARG A 92 16.27 3.60 -17.00
C ARG A 92 16.10 2.21 -16.38
N VAL A 93 15.12 1.98 -15.52
CA VAL A 93 14.85 0.64 -14.98
C VAL A 93 14.43 -0.33 -16.08
N GLU A 94 13.67 0.13 -17.07
CA GLU A 94 13.21 -0.70 -18.19
C GLU A 94 14.28 -0.96 -19.26
N VAL A 95 15.14 0.03 -19.58
CA VAL A 95 16.04 -0.05 -20.74
C VAL A 95 17.53 0.06 -20.43
N ASP A 96 17.87 0.24 -19.15
CA ASP A 96 19.22 0.53 -18.67
C ASP A 96 19.86 1.70 -19.46
N SER A 97 20.85 1.39 -20.31
CA SER A 97 21.66 2.33 -21.07
C SER A 97 21.31 2.35 -22.56
N ASP A 98 20.29 1.61 -22.99
CA ASP A 98 19.86 1.51 -24.39
C ASP A 98 19.05 2.74 -24.83
N ARG A 99 19.77 3.75 -25.34
CA ARG A 99 19.17 4.96 -25.91
C ARG A 99 18.34 4.70 -27.17
N SER A 100 18.48 3.55 -27.84
CA SER A 100 17.66 3.24 -29.01
C SER A 100 16.18 3.11 -28.64
N GLN A 101 15.87 2.81 -27.36
CA GLN A 101 14.50 2.70 -26.86
C GLN A 101 13.77 4.03 -26.66
N PHE A 102 14.42 5.18 -26.86
CA PHE A 102 13.76 6.49 -26.70
C PHE A 102 12.49 6.64 -27.58
N VAL A 103 12.45 5.94 -28.72
CA VAL A 103 11.26 5.94 -29.59
C VAL A 103 10.07 5.20 -28.99
N MET A 104 10.29 4.33 -27.99
CA MET A 104 9.25 3.54 -27.33
C MET A 104 8.60 4.26 -26.14
N ILE A 105 9.18 5.35 -25.64
CA ILE A 105 8.65 6.10 -24.48
C ILE A 105 7.15 6.43 -24.61
N PRO A 106 6.62 6.91 -25.76
CA PRO A 106 5.18 7.16 -25.92
C PRO A 106 4.30 5.93 -25.69
N LYS A 107 4.82 4.72 -25.98
CA LYS A 107 4.11 3.44 -25.78
C LYS A 107 4.27 2.91 -24.35
N MET A 108 5.29 3.36 -23.63
CA MET A 108 5.62 2.94 -22.26
C MET A 108 5.05 3.88 -21.18
N LEU A 109 4.21 4.86 -21.52
CA LEU A 109 3.78 5.88 -20.55
C LEU A 109 3.03 5.28 -19.35
N ARG A 110 2.38 4.12 -19.50
CA ARG A 110 1.66 3.45 -18.40
C ARG A 110 2.58 2.79 -17.39
N GLU A 111 3.82 2.53 -17.77
CA GLU A 111 4.89 1.97 -16.96
C GLU A 111 5.74 3.07 -16.30
N LEU A 112 5.60 4.33 -16.74
CA LEU A 112 6.46 5.45 -16.35
C LEU A 112 5.72 6.56 -15.58
N ILE A 113 4.44 6.78 -15.87
CA ILE A 113 3.65 7.92 -15.41
C ILE A 113 2.35 7.41 -14.74
N PRO A 114 1.86 8.06 -13.67
CA PRO A 114 0.58 7.72 -13.06
C PRO A 114 -0.57 7.75 -14.07
N ALA A 115 -1.44 6.74 -14.03
CA ALA A 115 -2.45 6.50 -15.04
C ALA A 115 -3.44 7.65 -15.24
N ASP A 116 -3.74 8.40 -14.18
CA ASP A 116 -4.61 9.58 -14.18
C ASP A 116 -3.92 10.84 -14.73
N GLU A 117 -2.58 10.89 -14.69
CA GLU A 117 -1.79 12.05 -15.08
C GLU A 117 -1.20 11.95 -16.51
N ILE A 118 -1.28 10.80 -17.18
CA ILE A 118 -0.73 10.62 -18.54
C ILE A 118 -1.21 11.69 -19.52
N LYS A 119 -2.45 12.16 -19.38
CA LYS A 119 -3.10 13.07 -20.34
C LYS A 119 -2.80 14.56 -20.11
N ILE A 120 -2.05 14.94 -19.07
CA ILE A 120 -1.74 16.36 -18.79
C ILE A 120 -0.83 16.99 -19.86
N MET A 121 -0.12 16.18 -20.65
CA MET A 121 0.66 16.61 -21.80
C MET A 121 0.65 15.57 -22.91
N SER A 122 1.11 15.95 -24.10
CA SER A 122 1.16 15.03 -25.23
C SER A 122 2.23 13.94 -25.03
N PRO A 123 2.10 12.76 -25.67
CA PRO A 123 3.11 11.72 -25.58
C PRO A 123 4.51 12.16 -26.03
N ASP A 124 4.60 13.07 -27.00
CA ASP A 124 5.87 13.64 -27.47
C ASP A 124 6.48 14.63 -26.46
N GLU A 125 5.64 15.41 -25.76
CA GLU A 125 6.10 16.28 -24.67
C GLU A 125 6.64 15.44 -23.50
N TRP A 126 5.92 14.37 -23.12
CA TRP A 126 6.41 13.41 -22.13
C TRP A 126 7.75 12.81 -22.55
N LYS A 127 7.85 12.32 -23.79
CA LYS A 127 9.08 11.75 -24.34
C LYS A 127 10.25 12.74 -24.23
N LYS A 128 10.05 14.00 -24.64
CA LYS A 128 11.09 15.04 -24.55
C LYS A 128 11.57 15.24 -23.11
N ASN A 129 10.64 15.33 -22.16
CA ASN A 129 10.95 15.57 -20.75
C ASN A 129 11.63 14.35 -20.08
N ILE A 130 11.14 13.15 -20.36
CA ILE A 130 11.72 11.89 -19.85
C ILE A 130 13.15 11.69 -20.37
N ILE A 131 13.42 11.95 -21.66
CA ILE A 131 14.77 11.87 -22.22
C ILE A 131 15.71 12.89 -21.53
N SER A 132 15.23 14.11 -21.28
CA SER A 132 15.99 15.13 -20.56
C SER A 132 16.36 14.66 -19.15
N SER A 133 15.38 14.13 -18.40
CA SER A 133 15.59 13.56 -17.07
C SER A 133 16.56 12.38 -17.07
N TYR A 134 16.35 11.41 -17.97
CA TYR A 134 17.19 10.23 -18.13
C TYR A 134 18.66 10.58 -18.40
N ASN A 135 18.91 11.61 -19.23
CA ASN A 135 20.28 12.06 -19.55
C ASN A 135 20.97 12.76 -18.37
N LYS A 136 20.23 13.47 -17.51
CA LYS A 136 20.77 14.04 -16.26
C LYS A 136 21.23 12.96 -15.28
N GLN A 137 20.67 11.76 -15.40
CA GLN A 137 20.96 10.58 -14.59
C GLN A 137 22.04 9.69 -15.23
N SER A 138 22.84 10.22 -16.18
CA SER A 138 23.87 9.45 -16.88
C SER A 138 24.85 8.80 -15.89
N GLY A 139 25.15 7.52 -16.09
CA GLY A 139 26.13 6.78 -15.30
C GLY A 139 25.56 6.02 -14.10
N ILE A 140 24.27 6.18 -13.77
CA ILE A 140 23.65 5.35 -12.72
C ILE A 140 23.17 4.02 -13.31
N THR A 141 23.29 2.96 -12.50
CA THR A 141 22.82 1.61 -12.79
C THR A 141 21.31 1.48 -12.61
N VAL A 142 20.72 0.38 -13.11
CA VAL A 142 19.31 0.02 -12.87
C VAL A 142 18.99 -0.07 -11.37
N GLN A 143 19.90 -0.63 -10.57
CA GLN A 143 19.69 -0.73 -9.12
C GLN A 143 19.68 0.65 -8.46
N GLU A 144 20.64 1.51 -8.79
CA GLU A 144 20.69 2.87 -8.28
C GLU A 144 19.46 3.69 -8.70
N ALA A 145 18.93 3.47 -9.91
CA ALA A 145 17.69 4.10 -10.36
C ALA A 145 16.48 3.69 -9.49
N LYS A 146 16.37 2.40 -9.13
CA LYS A 146 15.33 1.91 -8.19
C LYS A 146 15.46 2.54 -6.80
N ILE A 147 16.70 2.66 -6.30
CA ILE A 147 16.95 3.31 -5.00
C ILE A 147 16.66 4.81 -5.07
N ALA A 148 17.04 5.49 -6.15
CA ALA A 148 16.75 6.90 -6.36
C ALA A 148 15.24 7.16 -6.43
N PHE A 149 14.49 6.27 -7.09
CA PHE A 149 13.02 6.32 -7.12
C PHE A 149 12.46 6.25 -5.70
N LEU A 150 12.88 5.25 -4.92
CA LEU A 150 12.44 5.10 -3.53
C LEU A 150 12.80 6.30 -2.66
N LYS A 151 14.01 6.85 -2.81
CA LYS A 151 14.44 8.06 -2.09
C LYS A 151 13.54 9.25 -2.41
N ALA A 152 13.24 9.47 -3.69
CA ALA A 152 12.40 10.58 -4.13
C ALA A 152 10.98 10.50 -3.54
N ILE A 153 10.37 9.32 -3.51
CA ILE A 153 9.01 9.16 -2.97
C ILE A 153 8.97 9.02 -1.44
N SER A 154 10.10 8.72 -0.78
CA SER A 154 10.13 8.44 0.66
C SER A 154 9.79 9.63 1.56
N SER A 155 9.85 10.86 1.03
CA SER A 155 9.42 12.07 1.72
C SER A 155 7.91 12.29 1.67
N TRP A 156 7.18 11.56 0.82
CA TRP A 156 5.74 11.73 0.68
C TRP A 156 5.01 11.19 1.92
N PRO A 157 3.96 11.87 2.41
CA PRO A 157 3.18 11.41 3.56
C PRO A 157 2.46 10.08 3.30
N THR A 158 2.31 9.71 2.02
CA THR A 158 1.64 8.50 1.55
C THR A 158 2.61 7.37 1.18
N PHE A 159 3.92 7.54 1.41
CA PHE A 159 4.91 6.49 1.19
C PHE A 159 4.73 5.31 2.15
N GLY A 160 4.77 4.09 1.64
CA GLY A 160 4.59 2.87 2.43
C GLY A 160 3.17 2.71 2.99
N CYS A 161 2.19 3.45 2.47
CA CYS A 161 0.81 3.31 2.87
C CYS A 161 0.09 2.16 2.14
N ALA A 162 -0.93 1.60 2.77
CA ALA A 162 -1.93 0.80 2.08
C ALA A 162 -3.13 1.67 1.72
N PHE A 163 -3.69 1.47 0.53
CA PHE A 163 -4.76 2.28 -0.03
C PHE A 163 -5.96 1.39 -0.34
N PHE A 164 -7.13 1.81 0.13
CA PHE A 164 -8.38 1.11 -0.07
C PHE A 164 -9.44 2.10 -0.52
N GLU A 165 -9.86 2.00 -1.78
CA GLU A 165 -11.05 2.71 -2.23
C GLU A 165 -12.29 2.07 -1.62
N VAL A 166 -13.10 2.88 -0.96
CA VAL A 166 -14.30 2.44 -0.25
C VAL A 166 -15.46 3.37 -0.56
N ARG A 167 -16.68 2.87 -0.38
CA ARG A 167 -17.90 3.69 -0.47
C ARG A 167 -18.45 3.97 0.92
N GLN A 168 -18.60 5.23 1.29
CA GLN A 168 -19.14 5.66 2.56
C GLN A 168 -20.48 6.41 2.36
N THR A 169 -21.36 6.34 3.35
CA THR A 169 -22.63 7.09 3.40
C THR A 169 -22.88 7.73 4.76
N CYS A 170 -21.89 7.70 5.65
CA CYS A 170 -22.03 8.11 7.04
C CYS A 170 -21.66 9.59 7.27
N GLU A 171 -20.83 10.18 6.41
CA GLU A 171 -20.37 11.56 6.53
C GLU A 171 -20.67 12.35 5.26
N SER A 172 -21.68 13.22 5.34
CA SER A 172 -22.17 14.01 4.20
C SER A 172 -21.20 15.07 3.70
N SER A 173 -20.24 15.49 4.54
CA SER A 173 -19.22 16.46 4.14
C SER A 173 -18.13 15.87 3.25
N TYR A 174 -18.03 14.53 3.18
CA TYR A 174 -17.07 13.82 2.34
C TYR A 174 -17.74 13.28 1.07
N PRO A 175 -16.98 13.06 -0.01
CA PRO A 175 -17.47 12.34 -1.18
C PRO A 175 -17.96 10.92 -0.81
N ASN A 176 -18.89 10.37 -1.59
CA ASN A 176 -19.37 9.00 -1.37
C ASN A 176 -18.27 7.95 -1.58
N ILE A 177 -17.29 8.24 -2.45
CA ILE A 177 -16.12 7.38 -2.68
C ILE A 177 -14.93 8.08 -2.06
N VAL A 178 -14.31 7.44 -1.08
CA VAL A 178 -13.10 7.93 -0.42
C VAL A 178 -12.03 6.86 -0.46
N MET A 179 -10.78 7.27 -0.32
CA MET A 179 -9.65 6.37 -0.17
C MET A 179 -9.23 6.32 1.29
N ILE A 180 -9.41 5.16 1.94
CA ILE A 180 -8.81 4.89 3.25
C ILE A 180 -7.33 4.61 3.02
N VAL A 181 -6.48 5.40 3.67
CA VAL A 181 -5.03 5.29 3.60
C VAL A 181 -4.48 4.93 4.98
N VAL A 182 -3.92 3.73 5.09
CA VAL A 182 -3.38 3.20 6.36
C VAL A 182 -1.87 3.26 6.33
N SER A 183 -1.28 3.92 7.31
CA SER A 183 0.15 4.13 7.43
C SER A 183 0.64 3.92 8.84
N LYS A 184 1.95 4.05 9.08
CA LYS A 184 2.47 4.08 10.46
C LYS A 184 1.86 5.23 11.27
N GLN A 185 1.55 6.38 10.67
CA GLN A 185 1.00 7.53 11.39
C GLN A 185 -0.45 7.29 11.88
N GLY A 186 -1.20 6.44 11.19
CA GLY A 186 -2.60 6.21 11.48
C GLY A 186 -3.40 5.95 10.21
N VAL A 187 -4.60 6.51 10.18
CA VAL A 187 -5.59 6.33 9.11
C VAL A 187 -5.96 7.70 8.56
N SER A 188 -5.78 7.90 7.26
CA SER A 188 -6.24 9.09 6.56
C SER A 188 -7.40 8.75 5.63
N LEU A 189 -8.34 9.68 5.48
CA LEU A 189 -9.31 9.66 4.39
C LEU A 189 -8.85 10.67 3.34
N ILE A 190 -8.75 10.22 2.09
CA ILE A 190 -8.28 11.03 0.96
C ILE A 190 -9.35 11.04 -0.14
N ASP A 191 -9.55 12.19 -0.79
CA ASP A 191 -10.35 12.26 -2.01
C ASP A 191 -9.59 11.56 -3.17
N PRO A 192 -10.14 10.50 -3.78
CA PRO A 192 -9.42 9.73 -4.80
C PRO A 192 -9.18 10.51 -6.10
N LYS A 193 -9.91 11.60 -6.35
CA LYS A 193 -9.72 12.48 -7.51
C LYS A 193 -8.66 13.53 -7.23
N THR A 194 -8.87 14.36 -6.21
CA THR A 194 -7.98 15.50 -5.92
C THR A 194 -6.70 15.10 -5.18
N LYS A 195 -6.68 13.89 -4.60
CA LYS A 195 -5.60 13.38 -3.73
C LYS A 195 -5.40 14.20 -2.46
N GLU A 196 -6.37 15.06 -2.11
CA GLU A 196 -6.33 15.87 -0.90
C GLU A 196 -6.70 15.04 0.32
N VAL A 197 -5.99 15.27 1.42
CA VAL A 197 -6.27 14.64 2.71
C VAL A 197 -7.45 15.34 3.35
N LEU A 198 -8.58 14.63 3.45
CA LEU A 198 -9.81 15.13 4.08
C LEU A 198 -9.65 15.17 5.60
N ILE A 199 -9.08 14.10 6.17
CA ILE A 199 -8.80 14.00 7.60
C ILE A 199 -7.74 12.92 7.87
N MET A 200 -7.03 13.04 8.99
CA MET A 200 -6.11 12.03 9.51
C MET A 200 -6.38 11.75 10.99
N HIS A 201 -6.53 10.47 11.31
CA HIS A 201 -6.72 9.96 12.66
C HIS A 201 -5.54 9.08 13.07
N PRO A 202 -4.75 9.44 14.09
CA PRO A 202 -3.76 8.53 14.65
C PRO A 202 -4.46 7.32 15.26
N PHE A 203 -3.77 6.17 15.30
CA PHE A 203 -4.34 4.93 15.86
C PHE A 203 -4.79 5.07 17.31
N SER A 204 -4.16 5.96 18.09
CA SER A 204 -4.56 6.25 19.48
C SER A 204 -5.97 6.83 19.61
N ARG A 205 -6.56 7.31 18.51
CA ARG A 205 -7.95 7.78 18.47
C ARG A 205 -8.93 6.74 17.95
N ILE A 206 -8.47 5.62 17.41
CA ILE A 206 -9.36 4.54 16.96
C ILE A 206 -9.62 3.64 18.16
N THR A 207 -10.85 3.66 18.67
CA THR A 207 -11.21 2.90 19.89
C THR A 207 -11.74 1.52 19.56
N GLU A 208 -12.49 1.40 18.47
CA GLU A 208 -13.10 0.17 18.00
C GLU A 208 -13.02 0.10 16.47
N PHE A 209 -12.90 -1.11 15.93
CA PHE A 209 -12.96 -1.36 14.50
C PHE A 209 -13.35 -2.81 14.26
N GLN A 210 -14.13 -3.05 13.21
CA GLN A 210 -14.59 -4.37 12.84
C GLN A 210 -14.86 -4.47 11.34
N SER A 211 -14.76 -5.67 10.80
CA SER A 211 -15.26 -5.98 9.46
C SER A 211 -16.36 -7.03 9.51
N GLU A 212 -17.44 -6.79 8.77
CA GLU A 212 -18.56 -7.72 8.68
C GLU A 212 -19.18 -7.66 7.29
N SER A 213 -19.33 -8.81 6.62
CA SER A 213 -20.14 -8.96 5.39
C SER A 213 -19.89 -7.92 4.28
N GLY A 214 -18.62 -7.51 4.07
CA GLY A 214 -18.26 -6.51 3.04
C GLY A 214 -18.35 -5.05 3.51
N TYR A 215 -18.56 -4.83 4.80
CA TYR A 215 -18.48 -3.52 5.44
C TYR A 215 -17.29 -3.46 6.41
N PHE A 216 -16.68 -2.29 6.49
CA PHE A 216 -15.69 -1.94 7.49
C PHE A 216 -16.21 -0.76 8.31
N GLU A 217 -16.17 -0.91 9.63
CA GLU A 217 -16.56 0.13 10.58
C GLU A 217 -15.38 0.45 11.50
N MET A 218 -15.20 1.73 11.82
CA MET A 218 -14.30 2.19 12.87
C MET A 218 -14.94 3.29 13.71
N THR A 219 -14.70 3.26 15.01
CA THR A 219 -15.09 4.30 15.94
C THR A 219 -13.88 5.16 16.30
N ILE A 220 -14.02 6.46 16.06
CA ILE A 220 -13.01 7.47 16.32
C ILE A 220 -13.37 8.22 17.60
N GLY A 221 -12.54 8.11 18.62
CA GLY A 221 -12.66 8.89 19.85
C GLY A 221 -12.54 10.40 19.58
N THR A 222 -13.50 11.16 20.10
CA THR A 222 -13.41 12.61 20.24
C THR A 222 -13.60 13.00 21.70
N LEU A 223 -13.29 14.25 22.05
CA LEU A 223 -13.42 14.76 23.42
C LEU A 223 -14.86 14.71 23.98
N VAL A 224 -15.87 14.63 23.10
CA VAL A 224 -17.29 14.72 23.49
C VAL A 224 -18.07 13.44 23.19
N ARG A 225 -17.88 12.84 22.01
CA ARG A 225 -18.55 11.59 21.59
C ARG A 225 -17.78 10.88 20.48
N GLY A 226 -17.73 9.55 20.50
CA GLY A 226 -17.18 8.77 19.39
C GLY A 226 -17.90 9.06 18.07
N VAL A 227 -17.16 9.13 16.97
CA VAL A 227 -17.68 9.23 15.61
C VAL A 227 -17.51 7.87 14.94
N ASN A 228 -18.59 7.27 14.47
CA ASN A 228 -18.54 6.02 13.72
C ASN A 228 -18.40 6.33 12.23
N PHE A 229 -17.37 5.76 11.62
CA PHE A 229 -17.19 5.76 10.18
C PHE A 229 -17.49 4.36 9.65
N VAL A 230 -18.43 4.26 8.70
CA VAL A 230 -18.87 3.00 8.10
C VAL A 230 -18.71 3.09 6.59
N CYS A 231 -18.09 2.07 6.00
CA CYS A 231 -17.91 2.00 4.55
C CYS A 231 -18.10 0.58 3.99
N GLU A 232 -18.54 0.51 2.74
CA GLU A 232 -18.66 -0.70 1.94
C GLU A 232 -17.35 -0.94 1.18
N THR A 233 -16.79 -2.15 1.30
CA THR A 233 -15.61 -2.59 0.56
C THR A 233 -15.42 -4.11 0.59
N SER A 234 -15.01 -4.69 -0.53
CA SER A 234 -14.62 -6.11 -0.61
C SER A 234 -13.31 -6.43 0.13
N GLN A 235 -12.59 -5.40 0.60
CA GLN A 235 -11.31 -5.55 1.30
C GLN A 235 -11.43 -5.36 2.82
N ALA A 236 -12.64 -5.38 3.38
CA ALA A 236 -12.90 -5.02 4.78
C ALA A 236 -12.03 -5.81 5.77
N SER A 237 -11.92 -7.14 5.60
CA SER A 237 -11.08 -7.99 6.44
C SER A 237 -9.58 -7.71 6.30
N THR A 238 -9.14 -7.25 5.13
CA THR A 238 -7.74 -6.85 4.90
C THR A 238 -7.44 -5.53 5.61
N ILE A 239 -8.40 -4.60 5.64
CA ILE A 239 -8.28 -3.34 6.38
C ILE A 239 -8.21 -3.63 7.88
N GLU A 240 -9.13 -4.45 8.39
CA GLU A 240 -9.17 -4.83 9.81
C GLU A 240 -7.87 -5.50 10.28
N ASP A 241 -7.37 -6.48 9.52
CA ASP A 241 -6.09 -7.15 9.80
C ASP A 241 -4.91 -6.16 9.84
N LEU A 242 -4.89 -5.19 8.92
CA LEU A 242 -3.84 -4.19 8.87
C LEU A 242 -3.90 -3.22 10.07
N PHE A 243 -5.10 -2.76 10.44
CA PHE A 243 -5.32 -1.93 11.64
C PHE A 243 -4.84 -2.67 12.88
N ARG A 244 -5.29 -3.92 13.08
CA ARG A 244 -4.90 -4.77 14.20
C ARG A 244 -3.39 -4.93 14.27
N SER A 245 -2.73 -5.15 13.13
CA SER A 245 -1.27 -5.32 13.06
C SER A 245 -0.51 -4.04 13.44
N TYR A 246 -0.95 -2.87 12.99
CA TYR A 246 -0.33 -1.59 13.38
C TYR A 246 -0.54 -1.28 14.86
N ILE A 247 -1.76 -1.44 15.38
CA ILE A 247 -2.08 -1.18 16.79
C ILE A 247 -1.27 -2.11 17.71
N THR A 248 -1.25 -3.41 17.41
CA THR A 248 -0.47 -4.41 18.18
C THR A 248 1.02 -4.04 18.22
N MET A 249 1.57 -3.53 17.11
CA MET A 249 2.96 -3.09 17.06
C MET A 249 3.21 -1.90 18.00
N TYR A 250 2.30 -0.92 18.02
CA TYR A 250 2.39 0.22 18.92
C TYR A 250 2.27 -0.16 20.40
N GLU A 251 1.37 -1.08 20.74
CA GLU A 251 1.23 -1.61 22.10
C GLU A 251 2.53 -2.30 22.56
N ARG A 252 3.10 -3.17 21.72
CA ARG A 252 4.40 -3.81 21.98
C ARG A 252 5.52 -2.79 22.19
N GLU A 253 5.60 -1.73 21.37
CA GLU A 253 6.60 -0.68 21.56
C GLU A 253 6.43 0.08 22.89
N ARG A 254 5.18 0.39 23.29
CA ARG A 254 4.89 1.09 24.55
C ARG A 254 5.31 0.25 25.74
N ASP A 255 4.99 -1.03 25.76
CA ASP A 255 5.37 -1.96 26.83
C ASP A 255 6.89 -2.05 27.00
N ILE A 256 7.63 -2.12 25.89
CA ILE A 256 9.10 -2.15 25.91
C ILE A 256 9.66 -0.85 26.51
N ARG A 257 9.10 0.32 26.15
CA ARG A 257 9.53 1.63 26.69
C ARG A 257 9.22 1.73 28.18
N SER A 258 8.02 1.35 28.61
CA SER A 258 7.61 1.35 30.02
C SER A 258 8.50 0.44 30.86
N ARG A 259 8.87 -0.74 30.36
CA ARG A 259 9.82 -1.63 31.02
C ARG A 259 11.21 -1.01 31.14
N LYS A 260 11.75 -0.41 30.07
CA LYS A 260 13.07 0.25 30.11
C LYS A 260 13.13 1.42 31.11
N GLN A 261 12.03 2.14 31.31
CA GLN A 261 11.95 3.21 32.31
C GLN A 261 11.89 2.69 33.76
N MET A 262 11.50 1.44 33.99
CA MET A 262 11.55 0.83 35.33
C MET A 262 12.93 0.31 35.74
N PHE A 263 13.87 0.21 34.81
CA PHE A 263 15.25 -0.28 35.04
C PHE A 263 16.31 0.84 34.99
N LEU A 264 15.87 2.11 34.96
CA LEU A 264 16.70 3.31 35.11
C LEU A 264 16.28 4.05 36.38
#